data_AF-A0A6A3CE61-F1
#
_entry.id   AF-A0A6A3CE61-F1
#
_cell.length_a   1.000
_cell.length_b   1.000
_cell.length_c   1.000
_cell.angle_alpha   90.00
_cell.angle_beta   90.00
_cell.angle_gamma   90.00
#
_symmetry.space_group_name_H-M   'P 1'
#
loop_
_entity.id
_entity.type
_entity.pdbx_description
1 polymer ?
#
loop_
_entity_poly.entity_id
_entity_poly.type
_entity_poly.pdbx_seq_one_letter_code
_entity_poly.pdbx_strand_id
1 'polypeptide(L)'
;MEASVGVSRRWEDLDTDILVKIFQCLDIDQLTSGIAHVCSSWRMACCDPLLWKTLDLSVMRSNFINIPVEPYVFVDDRSEEKLTRLLKTSLSLSQGNIRTLIFHFNLYVSDEQLTYTAERCPCLQRLVMPAWNRVTRTGICKAIRIWKDLESLTMPSIANPGYIMEEIANNCKNFSELKVMGPLDYSFAATIIMYLPKIRVLSLRCSMLLKDTLISILDGLRNLEVLNISHCLVIEIPPHPSPRRAMRELDQSIVDKASRLHEFVTCMKDSCIMCRCTRNDEGLMRWYRYEEGLWKADEVSSFSF
;
A
#
# COMPACT_ATOMS: atom_id res chain seq x y z
N MET A 1 23.00 50.70 -37.40
CA MET A 1 22.48 49.33 -37.38
C MET A 1 22.18 48.98 -35.95
N GLU A 2 20.91 49.14 -35.53
CA GLU A 2 20.45 48.68 -34.23
C GLU A 2 20.26 47.16 -34.31
N ALA A 3 21.08 46.41 -33.57
CA ALA A 3 20.85 44.99 -33.38
C ALA A 3 19.71 44.85 -32.35
N SER A 4 18.56 44.33 -32.80
CA SER A 4 17.50 43.91 -31.89
C SER A 4 18.04 42.80 -30.99
N VAL A 5 18.37 43.14 -29.74
CA VAL A 5 18.65 42.15 -28.70
C VAL A 5 17.34 41.41 -28.45
N GLY A 6 17.20 40.23 -29.04
CA GLY A 6 16.09 39.34 -28.74
C GLY A 6 16.13 39.06 -27.24
N VAL A 7 15.12 39.54 -26.50
CA VAL A 7 14.97 39.23 -25.08
C VAL A 7 14.71 37.73 -24.99
N SER A 8 15.77 36.97 -24.73
CA SER A 8 15.66 35.54 -24.45
C SER A 8 14.96 35.42 -23.09
N ARG A 9 13.67 35.09 -23.11
CA ARG A 9 12.90 34.86 -21.88
C ARG A 9 13.50 33.65 -21.17
N ARG A 10 13.90 33.83 -19.91
CA ARG A 10 14.45 32.73 -19.13
C ARG A 10 13.30 31.89 -18.60
N TRP A 11 13.48 30.57 -18.57
CA TRP A 11 12.46 29.66 -18.04
C TRP A 11 12.16 29.88 -16.54
N GLU A 12 13.08 30.52 -15.81
CA GLU A 12 12.86 30.90 -14.40
C GLU A 12 11.90 32.07 -14.21
N ASP A 13 11.65 32.86 -15.27
CA ASP A 13 10.73 34.00 -15.28
C ASP A 13 9.30 33.58 -15.66
N LEU A 14 9.06 32.29 -15.91
CA LEU A 14 7.71 31.76 -16.10
C LEU A 14 6.89 31.90 -14.82
N ASP A 15 5.61 32.16 -14.98
CA ASP A 15 4.67 32.20 -13.87
C ASP A 15 4.68 30.87 -13.09
N THR A 16 4.65 30.97 -11.75
CA THR A 16 4.70 29.81 -10.86
C THR A 16 3.59 28.81 -11.17
N ASP A 17 2.39 29.26 -11.52
CA ASP A 17 1.26 28.38 -11.83
C ASP A 17 1.51 27.58 -13.12
N ILE A 18 2.24 28.17 -14.08
CA ILE A 18 2.63 27.49 -15.32
C ILE A 18 3.71 26.44 -15.00
N LEU A 19 4.69 26.79 -14.18
CA LEU A 19 5.73 25.84 -13.73
C LEU A 19 5.11 24.65 -12.99
N VAL A 20 4.19 24.90 -12.05
CA VAL A 20 3.49 23.83 -11.31
C VAL A 20 2.73 22.91 -12.27
N LYS A 21 2.01 23.45 -13.25
CA LYS A 21 1.33 22.64 -14.27
C LYS A 21 2.28 21.78 -15.10
N ILE A 22 3.45 22.31 -15.45
CA ILE A 22 4.48 21.52 -16.14
C ILE A 22 5.02 20.42 -15.22
N PHE A 23 5.27 20.76 -13.95
CA PHE A 23 5.84 19.86 -12.96
C PHE A 23 4.89 18.72 -12.57
N GLN A 24 3.58 18.91 -12.69
CA GLN A 24 2.58 17.85 -12.54
C GLN A 24 2.72 16.72 -13.56
N CYS A 25 3.41 16.95 -14.69
CA CYS A 25 3.68 15.93 -15.70
C CYS A 25 4.96 15.11 -15.43
N LEU A 26 5.69 15.42 -14.36
CA LEU A 26 6.97 14.80 -14.03
C LEU A 26 6.82 13.77 -12.92
N ASP A 27 7.69 12.76 -12.93
CA ASP A 27 7.75 11.80 -11.84
C ASP A 27 8.48 12.38 -10.61
N ILE A 28 8.35 11.68 -9.47
CA ILE A 28 8.94 12.12 -8.21
C ILE A 28 10.48 12.17 -8.28
N ASP A 29 11.13 11.31 -9.05
CA ASP A 29 12.60 11.32 -9.16
C ASP A 29 13.07 12.55 -9.93
N GLN A 30 12.40 12.89 -11.04
CA GLN A 30 12.63 14.11 -11.82
C GLN A 30 12.39 15.36 -10.97
N LEU A 31 11.31 15.39 -10.19
CA LEU A 31 11.00 16.53 -9.30
C LEU A 31 12.07 16.69 -8.21
N THR A 32 12.43 15.61 -7.54
CA THR A 32 13.28 15.65 -6.33
C THR A 32 14.77 15.69 -6.63
N SER A 33 15.24 15.02 -7.68
CA SER A 33 16.66 14.95 -8.04
C SER A 33 17.04 15.91 -9.17
N GLY A 34 16.08 16.44 -9.93
CA GLY A 34 16.31 17.35 -11.04
C GLY A 34 15.76 18.75 -10.79
N ILE A 35 14.44 18.91 -10.93
CA ILE A 35 13.75 20.21 -11.01
C ILE A 35 14.00 21.08 -9.77
N ALA A 36 13.92 20.51 -8.57
CA ALA A 36 14.13 21.22 -7.31
C ALA A 36 15.56 21.77 -7.13
N HIS A 37 16.50 21.38 -8.00
CA HIS A 37 17.90 21.78 -7.98
C HIS A 37 18.30 22.74 -9.11
N VAL A 38 17.38 23.10 -10.02
CA VAL A 38 17.68 23.97 -11.16
C VAL A 38 17.94 25.42 -10.73
N CYS A 39 16.98 26.02 -10.03
CA CYS A 39 17.09 27.38 -9.49
C CYS A 39 16.12 27.60 -8.32
N SER A 40 16.23 28.73 -7.63
CA SER A 40 15.35 29.07 -6.50
C SER A 40 13.87 29.18 -6.89
N SER A 41 13.57 29.81 -8.03
CA SER A 41 12.20 29.95 -8.56
C SER A 41 11.54 28.58 -8.77
N TRP A 42 12.26 27.65 -9.41
CA TRP A 42 11.76 26.30 -9.66
C TRP A 42 11.62 25.50 -8.37
N ARG A 43 12.56 25.64 -7.43
CA ARG A 43 12.44 25.02 -6.11
C ARG A 43 11.21 25.52 -5.35
N MET A 44 10.89 26.81 -5.46
CA MET A 44 9.68 27.38 -4.85
C MET A 44 8.41 26.81 -5.50
N ALA A 45 8.38 26.72 -6.83
CA ALA A 45 7.28 26.06 -7.55
C ALA A 45 7.16 24.57 -7.16
N CYS A 46 8.27 23.86 -6.93
CA CYS A 46 8.27 22.50 -6.40
C CYS A 46 7.72 22.38 -4.98
N CYS A 47 7.55 23.47 -4.22
CA CYS A 47 6.91 23.40 -2.89
C CYS A 47 5.38 23.48 -2.96
N ASP A 48 4.79 23.61 -4.15
CA ASP A 48 3.35 23.75 -4.30
C ASP A 48 2.60 22.48 -3.83
N PRO A 49 1.59 22.60 -2.95
CA PRO A 49 0.83 21.47 -2.42
C PRO A 49 0.19 20.56 -3.49
N LEU A 50 -0.11 21.09 -4.68
CA LEU A 50 -0.72 20.33 -5.78
C LEU A 50 0.19 19.21 -6.28
N LEU A 51 1.50 19.31 -6.07
CA LEU A 51 2.49 18.29 -6.47
C LEU A 51 2.63 17.15 -5.46
N TRP A 52 2.16 17.33 -4.21
CA TRP A 52 2.55 16.45 -3.10
C TRP A 52 1.40 15.74 -2.41
N LYS A 53 0.16 15.84 -2.90
CA LYS A 53 -0.97 15.08 -2.32
C LYS A 53 -0.66 13.58 -2.25
N THR A 54 0.02 13.04 -3.27
CA THR A 54 0.48 11.66 -3.34
C THR A 54 1.99 11.62 -3.53
N LEU A 55 2.69 10.92 -2.62
CA LEU A 55 4.08 10.53 -2.82
C LEU A 55 4.11 9.08 -3.30
N ASP A 56 4.27 8.90 -4.61
CA ASP A 56 4.31 7.58 -5.25
C ASP A 56 5.74 7.08 -5.45
N LEU A 57 6.15 6.09 -4.64
CA LEU A 57 7.43 5.40 -4.73
C LEU A 57 7.28 4.00 -5.35
N SER A 58 6.17 3.74 -6.05
CA SER A 58 5.87 2.46 -6.68
C SER A 58 6.79 2.08 -7.84
N VAL A 59 7.61 3.00 -8.34
CA VAL A 59 8.63 2.71 -9.36
C VAL A 59 10.03 2.52 -8.76
N MET A 60 10.19 2.81 -7.46
CA MET A 60 11.47 2.67 -6.76
C MET A 60 11.62 1.26 -6.17
N ARG A 61 12.79 0.66 -6.36
CA ARG A 61 13.12 -0.68 -5.85
C ARG A 61 14.45 -0.62 -5.11
N SER A 62 14.58 -1.42 -4.06
CA SER A 62 15.89 -1.66 -3.45
C SER A 62 16.62 -2.73 -4.24
N ASN A 63 17.94 -2.62 -4.30
CA ASN A 63 18.83 -3.73 -4.62
C ASN A 63 19.07 -4.55 -3.34
N PHE A 64 18.73 -5.82 -3.35
CA PHE A 64 18.76 -6.66 -2.15
C PHE A 64 19.07 -8.13 -2.45
N ILE A 65 19.54 -8.84 -1.43
CA ILE A 65 19.69 -10.29 -1.41
C ILE A 65 18.99 -10.87 -0.18
N ASN A 66 18.41 -12.06 -0.32
CA ASN A 66 17.85 -12.78 0.83
C ASN A 66 18.98 -13.43 1.64
N ILE A 67 18.88 -13.35 2.96
CA ILE A 67 19.85 -13.93 3.91
C ILE A 67 19.12 -14.83 4.92
N PRO A 68 19.78 -15.85 5.49
CA PRO A 68 19.12 -16.82 6.38
C PRO A 68 18.88 -16.30 7.81
N VAL A 69 19.39 -15.10 8.14
CA VAL A 69 19.29 -14.49 9.47
C VAL A 69 18.40 -13.25 9.39
N GLU A 70 17.59 -13.01 10.40
CA GLU A 70 16.79 -11.79 10.55
C GLU A 70 17.67 -10.54 10.29
N PRO A 71 17.24 -9.55 9.48
CA PRO A 71 15.89 -9.32 8.91
C PRO A 71 15.55 -10.11 7.62
N TYR A 72 16.29 -11.18 7.33
CA TYR A 72 16.17 -12.07 6.16
C TYR A 72 16.48 -11.43 4.82
N VAL A 73 16.82 -10.14 4.81
CA VAL A 73 17.21 -9.40 3.62
C VAL A 73 18.34 -8.44 3.93
N PHE A 74 19.37 -8.46 3.09
CA PHE A 74 20.40 -7.44 3.04
C PHE A 74 20.12 -6.50 1.87
N VAL A 75 20.10 -5.20 2.12
CA VAL A 75 19.91 -4.13 1.13
C VAL A 75 21.24 -3.40 0.98
N ASP A 76 21.64 -3.09 -0.26
CA ASP A 76 22.88 -2.34 -0.45
C ASP A 76 22.78 -0.88 0.04
N ASP A 77 23.92 -0.34 0.47
CA ASP A 77 23.99 1.02 1.02
C ASP A 77 23.49 2.07 0.02
N ARG A 78 23.74 1.86 -1.28
CA ARG A 78 23.30 2.78 -2.34
C ARG A 78 21.78 2.91 -2.42
N SER A 79 21.05 1.79 -2.29
CA SER A 79 19.59 1.80 -2.29
C SER A 79 19.05 2.50 -1.05
N GLU A 80 19.67 2.25 0.10
CA GLU A 80 19.28 2.86 1.37
C GLU A 80 19.53 4.38 1.39
N GLU A 81 20.69 4.82 0.89
CA GLU A 81 21.00 6.24 0.71
C GLU A 81 20.07 6.91 -0.30
N LYS A 82 19.78 6.24 -1.43
CA LYS A 82 18.87 6.77 -2.46
C LYS A 82 17.47 7.00 -1.90
N LEU A 83 16.92 6.01 -1.19
CA LEU A 83 15.60 6.15 -0.54
C LEU A 83 15.62 7.25 0.51
N THR A 84 16.64 7.28 1.37
CA THR A 84 16.78 8.31 2.42
C THR A 84 16.83 9.72 1.82
N ARG A 85 17.60 9.92 0.75
CA ARG A 85 17.69 11.21 0.07
C ARG A 85 16.36 11.61 -0.53
N LEU A 86 15.69 10.70 -1.24
CA LEU A 86 14.41 10.97 -1.86
C LEU A 86 13.35 11.32 -0.82
N LEU A 87 13.24 10.56 0.27
CA LEU A 87 12.32 10.84 1.36
C LEU A 87 12.60 12.21 1.98
N LYS A 88 13.85 12.52 2.35
CA LYS A 88 14.22 13.83 2.93
C LYS A 88 13.86 14.99 2.00
N THR A 89 14.14 14.87 0.71
CA THR A 89 13.80 15.93 -0.26
C THR A 89 12.29 16.06 -0.44
N SER A 90 11.58 14.95 -0.69
CA SER A 90 10.12 14.94 -0.88
C SER A 90 9.36 15.48 0.33
N LEU A 91 9.75 15.05 1.53
CA LEU A 91 9.16 15.49 2.78
C LEU A 91 9.51 16.94 3.11
N SER A 92 10.65 17.44 2.62
CA SER A 92 10.99 18.87 2.72
C SER A 92 10.20 19.74 1.73
N LEU A 93 9.98 19.28 0.51
CA LEU A 93 9.26 20.05 -0.51
C LEU A 93 7.76 20.02 -0.28
N SER A 94 7.22 18.90 0.21
CA SER A 94 5.78 18.75 0.43
C SER A 94 5.17 19.60 1.53
N GLN A 95 5.97 20.12 2.47
CA GLN A 95 5.50 20.94 3.59
C GLN A 95 4.35 20.28 4.38
N GLY A 96 4.35 18.94 4.49
CA GLY A 96 3.31 18.19 5.21
C GLY A 96 1.99 17.99 4.44
N ASN A 97 1.95 18.29 3.14
CA ASN A 97 0.75 18.14 2.29
C ASN A 97 0.51 16.71 1.77
N ILE A 98 1.41 15.76 2.07
CA ILE A 98 1.23 14.35 1.68
C ILE A 98 0.02 13.77 2.42
N ARG A 99 -0.89 13.17 1.64
CA ARG A 99 -2.07 12.43 2.13
C ARG A 99 -2.02 10.96 1.74
N THR A 100 -1.37 10.65 0.63
CA THR A 100 -1.20 9.27 0.15
C THR A 100 0.29 8.96 -0.01
N LEU A 101 0.73 7.85 0.59
CA LEU A 101 2.11 7.37 0.49
C LEU A 101 2.10 5.94 -0.03
N ILE A 102 2.82 5.72 -1.14
CA ILE A 102 2.82 4.43 -1.83
C ILE A 102 4.25 3.91 -1.92
N PHE A 103 4.52 2.79 -1.27
CA PHE A 103 5.77 2.07 -1.43
C PHE A 103 5.62 0.93 -2.43
N HIS A 104 6.67 0.67 -3.22
CA HIS A 104 6.77 -0.57 -3.98
C HIS A 104 6.99 -1.77 -3.05
N PHE A 105 6.44 -2.94 -3.40
CA PHE A 105 6.56 -4.14 -2.56
C PHE A 105 8.00 -4.67 -2.39
N ASN A 106 8.90 -4.39 -3.35
CA ASN A 106 10.35 -4.65 -3.28
C ASN A 106 11.17 -3.44 -2.83
N LEU A 107 10.54 -2.41 -2.26
CA LEU A 107 11.26 -1.32 -1.60
C LEU A 107 11.38 -1.67 -0.12
N TYR A 108 12.59 -1.56 0.42
CA TYR A 108 12.87 -1.92 1.80
C TYR A 108 13.11 -0.66 2.63
N VAL A 109 12.31 -0.51 3.68
CA VAL A 109 12.30 0.67 4.54
C VAL A 109 12.82 0.29 5.92
N SER A 110 13.67 1.12 6.50
CA SER A 110 14.15 0.97 7.88
C SER A 110 13.22 1.65 8.90
N ASP A 111 13.34 1.29 10.17
CA ASP A 111 12.62 1.94 11.26
C ASP A 111 12.83 3.47 11.29
N GLU A 112 14.06 3.92 11.05
CA GLU A 112 14.41 5.34 11.01
C GLU A 112 13.69 6.05 9.86
N GLN A 113 13.72 5.47 8.66
CA GLN A 113 13.07 6.03 7.48
C GLN A 113 11.55 6.10 7.66
N LEU A 114 10.93 5.04 8.19
CA LEU A 114 9.48 5.02 8.45
C LEU A 114 9.10 6.06 9.50
N THR A 115 9.84 6.11 10.61
CA THR A 115 9.61 7.05 11.70
C THR A 115 9.77 8.49 11.23
N TYR A 116 10.86 8.81 10.53
CA TYR A 116 11.10 10.13 9.97
C TYR A 116 9.97 10.53 9.01
N THR A 117 9.53 9.60 8.17
CA THR A 117 8.40 9.85 7.26
C THR A 117 7.14 10.17 8.05
N ALA A 118 6.80 9.37 9.06
CA ALA A 118 5.63 9.59 9.89
C ALA A 118 5.64 10.97 10.58
N GLU A 119 6.76 11.36 11.17
CA GLU A 119 6.93 12.67 11.82
C GLU A 119 6.81 13.85 10.85
N ARG A 120 7.13 13.67 9.57
CA ARG A 120 7.08 14.73 8.54
C ARG A 120 5.76 14.80 7.77
N CYS A 121 4.97 13.72 7.75
CA CYS A 121 3.63 13.70 7.15
C CYS A 121 2.57 13.16 8.14
N PRO A 122 2.25 13.92 9.21
CA PRO A 122 1.34 13.45 10.25
C PRO A 122 -0.11 13.29 9.78
N CYS A 123 -0.52 14.04 8.75
CA CYS A 123 -1.87 14.00 8.17
C CYS A 123 -2.03 12.95 7.07
N LEU A 124 -1.26 11.85 7.12
CA LEU A 124 -1.36 10.78 6.14
C LEU A 124 -2.70 10.06 6.26
N GLN A 125 -3.41 9.91 5.14
CA GLN A 125 -4.73 9.27 5.06
C GLN A 125 -4.66 7.88 4.44
N ARG A 126 -3.79 7.67 3.44
CA ARG A 126 -3.65 6.39 2.75
C ARG A 126 -2.19 5.95 2.71
N LEU A 127 -1.97 4.69 3.09
CA LEU A 127 -0.65 4.07 3.09
C LEU A 127 -0.67 2.74 2.35
N VAL A 128 0.22 2.58 1.36
CA VAL A 128 0.54 1.29 0.75
C VAL A 128 1.93 0.88 1.23
N MET A 129 1.99 -0.11 2.11
CA MET A 129 3.20 -0.52 2.78
C MET A 129 4.15 -1.32 1.87
N PRO A 130 5.48 -1.21 2.10
CA PRO A 130 6.46 -2.12 1.53
C PRO A 130 6.38 -3.51 2.15
N ALA A 131 7.31 -4.40 1.81
CA ALA A 131 7.59 -5.58 2.61
C ALA A 131 8.01 -5.19 4.05
N TRP A 132 7.49 -5.91 5.06
CA TRP A 132 7.64 -5.59 6.49
C TRP A 132 8.93 -6.11 7.14
N ASN A 133 9.75 -6.84 6.39
CA ASN A 133 10.86 -7.60 6.93
C ASN A 133 12.00 -6.78 7.55
N ARG A 134 12.15 -5.49 7.20
CA ARG A 134 13.14 -4.59 7.84
C ARG A 134 12.56 -3.63 8.88
N VAL A 135 11.24 -3.54 9.00
CA VAL A 135 10.59 -2.64 9.96
C VAL A 135 10.17 -3.43 11.20
N THR A 136 10.65 -3.04 12.36
CA THR A 136 10.32 -3.71 13.62
C THR A 136 8.91 -3.36 14.07
N ARG A 137 8.31 -4.23 14.89
CA ARG A 137 7.04 -3.95 15.57
C ARG A 137 7.02 -2.57 16.24
N THR A 138 8.11 -2.18 16.88
CA THR A 138 8.24 -0.87 17.54
C THR A 138 8.20 0.28 16.54
N GLY A 139 8.91 0.16 15.42
CA GLY A 139 8.91 1.15 14.34
C GLY A 139 7.51 1.37 13.76
N ILE A 140 6.78 0.28 13.46
CA ILE A 140 5.39 0.34 12.99
C ILE A 140 4.47 1.02 14.02
N CYS A 141 4.50 0.55 15.27
CA CYS A 141 3.64 1.11 16.31
C CYS A 141 3.90 2.61 16.51
N LYS A 142 5.18 3.03 16.47
CA LYS A 142 5.54 4.45 16.58
C LYS A 142 4.95 5.27 15.42
N ALA A 143 5.03 4.77 14.19
CA ALA A 143 4.49 5.46 13.01
C ALA A 143 2.95 5.59 13.06
N ILE A 144 2.23 4.51 13.40
CA ILE A 144 0.76 4.51 13.48
C ILE A 144 0.24 5.51 14.51
N ARG A 145 0.93 5.67 15.65
CA ARG A 145 0.57 6.67 16.68
C ARG A 145 0.61 8.11 16.18
N ILE A 146 1.41 8.38 15.14
CA ILE A 146 1.54 9.70 14.54
C ILE A 146 0.44 9.93 13.49
N TRP A 147 0.12 8.91 12.68
CA TRP A 147 -0.88 8.99 11.60
C TRP A 147 -2.33 8.87 12.11
N LYS A 148 -2.78 9.88 12.86
CA LYS A 148 -4.12 9.92 13.43
C LYS A 148 -5.23 10.05 12.38
N ASP A 149 -4.89 10.59 11.22
CA ASP A 149 -5.79 10.78 10.09
C ASP A 149 -5.82 9.57 9.13
N LEU A 150 -5.17 8.46 9.47
CA LEU A 150 -5.11 7.28 8.60
C LEU A 150 -6.51 6.66 8.42
N GLU A 151 -6.92 6.55 7.16
CA GLU A 151 -8.22 6.06 6.70
C GLU A 151 -8.10 4.71 6.00
N SER A 152 -7.01 4.51 5.23
CA SER A 152 -6.79 3.34 4.39
C SER A 152 -5.37 2.78 4.53
N LEU A 153 -5.27 1.45 4.69
CA LEU A 153 -3.99 0.73 4.70
C LEU A 153 -4.01 -0.45 3.70
N THR A 154 -2.96 -0.54 2.88
CA THR A 154 -2.61 -1.75 2.13
C THR A 154 -1.34 -2.34 2.71
N MET A 155 -1.37 -3.60 3.13
CA MET A 155 -0.21 -4.28 3.73
C MET A 155 -0.12 -5.75 3.32
N PRO A 156 1.09 -6.33 3.23
CA PRO A 156 1.23 -7.78 3.19
C PRO A 156 0.73 -8.41 4.49
N SER A 157 0.33 -9.68 4.42
CA SER A 157 0.06 -10.48 5.61
C SER A 157 1.34 -10.66 6.44
N ILE A 158 1.18 -10.64 7.76
CA ILE A 158 2.27 -10.87 8.71
C ILE A 158 1.87 -11.91 9.76
N ALA A 159 2.88 -12.57 10.35
CA ALA A 159 2.65 -13.41 11.51
C ALA A 159 2.17 -12.54 12.68
N ASN A 160 0.96 -12.82 13.19
CA ASN A 160 0.31 -12.10 14.28
C ASN A 160 0.04 -10.60 13.98
N PRO A 161 -1.00 -10.28 13.18
CA PRO A 161 -1.38 -8.90 12.87
C PRO A 161 -1.98 -8.13 14.08
N GLY A 162 -2.15 -8.81 15.22
CA GLY A 162 -2.75 -8.28 16.46
C GLY A 162 -2.33 -6.87 16.81
N TYR A 163 -1.02 -6.67 16.91
CA TYR A 163 -0.45 -5.41 17.37
C TYR A 163 -0.68 -4.24 16.42
N ILE A 164 -0.79 -4.49 15.11
CA ILE A 164 -1.05 -3.44 14.12
C ILE A 164 -2.50 -3.00 14.24
N MET A 165 -3.42 -3.97 14.25
CA MET A 165 -4.85 -3.70 14.30
C MET A 165 -5.24 -3.02 15.61
N GLU A 166 -4.64 -3.45 16.73
CA GLU A 166 -4.79 -2.80 18.03
C GLU A 166 -4.27 -1.36 18.00
N GLU A 167 -3.08 -1.12 17.46
CA GLU A 167 -2.51 0.23 17.39
C GLU A 167 -3.33 1.15 16.48
N ILE A 168 -3.84 0.65 15.34
CA ILE A 168 -4.75 1.39 14.46
C ILE A 168 -6.04 1.73 15.21
N ALA A 169 -6.66 0.76 15.88
CA ALA A 169 -7.89 0.96 16.63
C ALA A 169 -7.77 2.04 17.71
N ASN A 170 -6.60 2.13 18.35
CA ASN A 170 -6.32 3.09 19.41
C ASN A 170 -6.00 4.51 18.91
N ASN A 171 -5.48 4.66 17.68
CA ASN A 171 -4.94 5.95 17.22
C ASN A 171 -5.62 6.55 15.98
N CYS A 172 -6.17 5.71 15.09
CA CYS A 172 -6.66 6.12 13.77
C CYS A 172 -8.19 6.10 13.74
N LYS A 173 -8.82 7.20 14.17
CA LYS A 173 -10.29 7.25 14.39
C LYS A 173 -11.12 7.16 13.11
N ASN A 174 -10.53 7.53 11.97
CA ASN A 174 -11.18 7.53 10.67
C ASN A 174 -10.87 6.26 9.85
N PHE A 175 -10.16 5.30 10.43
CA PHE A 175 -9.77 4.08 9.74
C PHE A 175 -10.98 3.27 9.30
N SER A 176 -11.09 3.00 8.00
CA SER A 176 -12.26 2.35 7.41
C SER A 176 -11.98 1.40 6.25
N GLU A 177 -10.76 1.40 5.71
CA GLU A 177 -10.38 0.57 4.57
C GLU A 177 -9.09 -0.20 4.82
N LEU A 178 -9.13 -1.51 4.60
CA LEU A 178 -7.98 -2.40 4.73
C LEU A 178 -7.86 -3.31 3.52
N LYS A 179 -6.67 -3.35 2.93
CA LYS A 179 -6.26 -4.38 1.99
C LYS A 179 -5.13 -5.20 2.59
N VAL A 180 -5.37 -6.50 2.73
CA VAL A 180 -4.33 -7.44 3.18
C VAL A 180 -4.12 -8.49 2.11
N MET A 181 -2.86 -8.80 1.86
CA MET A 181 -2.51 -9.76 0.83
C MET A 181 -1.53 -10.81 1.34
N GLY A 182 -1.85 -12.08 1.15
CA GLY A 182 -1.02 -13.23 1.53
C GLY A 182 -1.82 -14.31 2.26
N PRO A 183 -1.19 -15.17 3.07
CA PRO A 183 -1.88 -16.16 3.88
C PRO A 183 -2.71 -15.53 4.99
N LEU A 184 -3.99 -15.90 5.10
CA LEU A 184 -4.92 -15.41 6.11
C LEU A 184 -5.54 -16.59 6.87
N ASP A 185 -5.27 -16.64 8.17
CA ASP A 185 -5.70 -17.70 9.08
C ASP A 185 -6.82 -17.23 10.02
N TYR A 186 -7.18 -18.08 10.99
CA TYR A 186 -8.20 -17.73 11.99
C TYR A 186 -7.76 -16.55 12.88
N SER A 187 -6.45 -16.40 13.14
CA SER A 187 -5.93 -15.32 13.97
C SER A 187 -6.15 -13.95 13.32
N PHE A 188 -6.04 -13.89 11.99
CA PHE A 188 -6.36 -12.68 11.22
C PHE A 188 -7.82 -12.28 11.41
N ALA A 189 -8.78 -13.20 11.19
CA ALA A 189 -10.20 -12.90 11.36
C ALA A 189 -10.53 -12.45 12.79
N ALA A 190 -10.06 -13.19 13.80
CA ALA A 190 -10.28 -12.84 15.20
C ALA A 190 -9.75 -11.43 15.52
N THR A 191 -8.57 -11.10 15.01
CA THR A 191 -7.94 -9.79 15.22
C THR A 191 -8.73 -8.65 14.61
N ILE A 192 -9.12 -8.75 13.32
CA ILE A 192 -9.84 -7.65 12.67
C ILE A 192 -11.24 -7.46 13.25
N ILE A 193 -11.90 -8.55 13.67
CA ILE A 193 -13.21 -8.49 14.33
C ILE A 193 -13.08 -7.80 15.70
N MET A 194 -12.02 -8.11 16.44
CA MET A 194 -11.80 -7.54 17.77
C MET A 194 -11.45 -6.05 17.72
N TYR A 195 -10.51 -5.66 16.87
CA TYR A 195 -9.93 -4.31 16.91
C TYR A 195 -10.53 -3.37 15.85
N LEU A 196 -10.98 -3.89 14.72
CA LEU A 196 -11.51 -3.07 13.60
C LEU A 196 -12.98 -3.40 13.25
N PRO A 197 -13.91 -3.49 14.23
CA PRO A 197 -15.30 -3.90 13.96
C PRO A 197 -16.08 -2.90 13.09
N LYS A 198 -15.58 -1.66 12.95
CA LYS A 198 -16.20 -0.58 12.18
C LYS A 198 -15.69 -0.45 10.74
N ILE A 199 -14.80 -1.34 10.31
CA ILE A 199 -14.27 -1.32 8.95
C ILE A 199 -15.38 -1.44 7.91
N ARG A 200 -15.30 -0.65 6.83
CA ARG A 200 -16.32 -0.58 5.77
C ARG A 200 -15.89 -1.31 4.51
N VAL A 201 -14.59 -1.26 4.19
CA VAL A 201 -14.04 -1.85 2.96
C VAL A 201 -12.90 -2.80 3.31
N LEU A 202 -13.00 -4.06 2.90
CA LEU A 202 -11.97 -5.07 3.08
C LEU A 202 -11.64 -5.72 1.74
N SER A 203 -10.39 -5.57 1.28
CA SER A 203 -9.87 -6.32 0.14
C SER A 203 -8.88 -7.39 0.60
N LEU A 204 -9.21 -8.64 0.29
CA LEU A 204 -8.34 -9.80 0.47
C LEU A 204 -7.82 -10.31 -0.86
N ARG A 205 -7.93 -9.52 -1.92
CA ARG A 205 -7.57 -9.88 -3.30
C ARG A 205 -6.23 -10.64 -3.38
N CYS A 206 -6.20 -11.72 -4.17
CA CYS A 206 -5.01 -12.55 -4.38
C CYS A 206 -4.41 -13.20 -3.11
N SER A 207 -5.22 -13.40 -2.06
CA SER A 207 -4.80 -14.05 -0.80
C SER A 207 -5.13 -15.54 -0.75
N MET A 208 -4.48 -16.27 0.16
CA MET A 208 -4.95 -17.59 0.60
C MET A 208 -5.84 -17.40 1.84
N LEU A 209 -7.04 -17.98 1.82
CA LEU A 209 -8.03 -17.80 2.88
C LEU A 209 -8.65 -19.14 3.25
N LEU A 210 -8.81 -19.43 4.54
CA LEU A 210 -9.61 -20.57 4.97
C LEU A 210 -11.11 -20.24 4.84
N LYS A 211 -11.92 -21.22 4.42
CA LYS A 211 -13.39 -21.08 4.36
C LYS A 211 -13.98 -20.58 5.68
N ASP A 212 -13.54 -21.13 6.81
CA ASP A 212 -14.03 -20.74 8.14
C ASP A 212 -13.58 -19.33 8.56
N THR A 213 -12.39 -18.91 8.12
CA THR A 213 -11.92 -17.53 8.29
C THR A 213 -12.84 -16.56 7.54
N LEU A 214 -13.21 -16.87 6.29
CA LEU A 214 -14.15 -16.05 5.51
C LEU A 214 -15.52 -15.96 6.18
N ILE A 215 -16.05 -17.09 6.66
CA ILE A 215 -17.33 -17.12 7.38
C ILE A 215 -17.25 -16.26 8.66
N SER A 216 -16.17 -16.38 9.42
CA SER A 216 -15.95 -15.59 10.64
C SER A 216 -15.93 -14.09 10.34
N ILE A 217 -15.28 -13.67 9.26
CA ILE A 217 -15.24 -12.28 8.79
C ILE A 217 -16.66 -11.78 8.47
N LEU A 218 -17.42 -12.55 7.69
CA LEU A 218 -18.78 -12.19 7.30
C LEU A 218 -19.73 -12.08 8.51
N ASP A 219 -19.57 -12.95 9.51
CA ASP A 219 -20.40 -12.97 10.72
C ASP A 219 -19.98 -11.92 11.76
N GLY A 220 -18.69 -11.59 11.84
CA GLY A 220 -18.14 -10.67 12.85
C GLY A 220 -18.14 -9.20 12.44
N LEU A 221 -17.82 -8.88 11.18
CA LEU A 221 -17.68 -7.50 10.72
C LEU A 221 -19.02 -6.90 10.24
N ARG A 222 -19.91 -6.58 11.18
CA ARG A 222 -21.29 -6.16 10.90
C ARG A 222 -21.42 -4.87 10.09
N ASN A 223 -20.43 -3.98 10.15
CA ASN A 223 -20.40 -2.71 9.43
C ASN A 223 -19.71 -2.80 8.06
N LEU A 224 -19.22 -3.99 7.68
CA LEU A 224 -18.58 -4.18 6.39
C LEU A 224 -19.60 -3.98 5.28
N GLU A 225 -19.25 -3.14 4.31
CA GLU A 225 -20.06 -2.78 3.14
C GLU A 225 -19.50 -3.40 1.87
N VAL A 226 -18.18 -3.41 1.72
CA VAL A 226 -17.48 -3.93 0.54
C VAL A 226 -16.50 -5.01 0.97
N LEU A 227 -16.63 -6.21 0.39
CA LEU A 227 -15.67 -7.29 0.54
C LEU A 227 -15.18 -7.75 -0.84
N ASN A 228 -13.87 -7.65 -1.08
CA ASN A 228 -13.24 -8.18 -2.27
C ASN A 228 -12.43 -9.45 -1.93
N ILE A 229 -12.84 -10.58 -2.47
CA ILE A 229 -12.10 -11.86 -2.41
C ILE A 229 -11.71 -12.35 -3.81
N SER A 230 -11.59 -11.44 -4.76
CA SER A 230 -11.23 -11.77 -6.13
C SER A 230 -9.85 -12.42 -6.18
N HIS A 231 -9.78 -13.50 -6.95
CA HIS A 231 -8.56 -14.27 -7.19
C HIS A 231 -7.99 -14.92 -5.93
N CYS A 232 -8.77 -15.07 -4.87
CA CYS A 232 -8.32 -15.78 -3.67
C CYS A 232 -8.23 -17.29 -3.88
N LEU A 233 -7.25 -17.92 -3.23
CA LEU A 233 -7.20 -19.35 -3.02
C LEU A 233 -7.96 -19.69 -1.73
N VAL A 234 -9.25 -20.01 -1.86
CA VAL A 234 -10.08 -20.39 -0.70
C VAL A 234 -9.93 -21.88 -0.41
N ILE A 235 -9.49 -22.22 0.80
CA ILE A 235 -9.20 -23.59 1.24
C ILE A 235 -10.24 -24.04 2.25
N GLU A 236 -10.85 -25.19 1.98
CA GLU A 236 -11.68 -25.93 2.92
C GLU A 236 -10.84 -27.00 3.62
N ILE A 237 -10.99 -27.07 4.95
CA ILE A 237 -10.36 -28.09 5.80
C ILE A 237 -11.46 -29.02 6.32
N PRO A 238 -11.74 -30.13 5.63
CA PRO A 238 -12.72 -31.10 6.09
C PRO A 238 -12.22 -31.88 7.32
N PRO A 239 -13.13 -32.58 8.04
CA PRO A 239 -12.74 -33.47 9.12
C PRO A 239 -11.74 -34.53 8.65
N HIS A 240 -10.78 -34.88 9.50
CA HIS A 240 -9.81 -35.94 9.23
C HIS A 240 -10.56 -37.27 8.96
N PRO A 241 -10.19 -38.06 7.93
CA PRO A 241 -8.93 -38.06 7.18
C PRO A 241 -8.95 -37.31 5.84
N SER A 242 -9.99 -36.56 5.53
CA SER A 242 -10.12 -35.92 4.22
C SER A 242 -9.05 -34.84 4.00
N PRO A 243 -8.41 -34.78 2.82
CA PRO A 243 -7.40 -33.77 2.53
C PRO A 243 -8.03 -32.39 2.37
N ARG A 244 -7.21 -31.36 2.59
CA ARG A 244 -7.59 -29.96 2.29
C ARG A 244 -7.93 -29.81 0.82
N ARG A 245 -8.96 -29.02 0.52
CA ARG A 245 -9.43 -28.81 -0.85
C ARG A 245 -9.54 -27.33 -1.17
N ALA A 246 -9.02 -26.94 -2.34
CA ALA A 246 -9.28 -25.61 -2.89
C ALA A 246 -10.70 -25.55 -3.47
N MET A 247 -11.47 -24.55 -3.05
CA MET A 247 -12.82 -24.31 -3.56
C MET A 247 -12.75 -23.80 -5.00
N ARG A 248 -13.67 -24.29 -5.85
CA ARG A 248 -13.83 -23.80 -7.24
C ARG A 248 -14.92 -22.76 -7.37
N GLU A 249 -15.89 -22.82 -6.46
CA GLU A 249 -17.03 -21.91 -6.34
C GLU A 249 -17.34 -21.72 -4.85
N LEU A 250 -18.05 -20.65 -4.53
CA LEU A 250 -18.48 -20.37 -3.16
C LEU A 250 -19.77 -21.11 -2.87
N ASP A 251 -19.87 -21.67 -1.67
CA ASP A 251 -21.09 -22.31 -1.21
C ASP A 251 -22.21 -21.28 -1.00
N GLN A 252 -23.46 -21.73 -1.15
CA GLN A 252 -24.63 -20.88 -0.97
C GLN A 252 -24.64 -20.18 0.41
N SER A 253 -24.14 -20.83 1.46
CA SER A 253 -24.05 -20.25 2.79
C SER A 253 -23.15 -19.01 2.87
N ILE A 254 -22.06 -18.96 2.10
CA ILE A 254 -21.17 -17.79 2.01
C ILE A 254 -21.87 -16.68 1.24
N VAL A 255 -22.52 -17.04 0.12
CA VAL A 255 -23.29 -16.10 -0.71
C VAL A 255 -24.42 -15.45 0.12
N ASP A 256 -25.17 -16.26 0.87
CA ASP A 256 -26.25 -15.79 1.74
C ASP A 256 -25.72 -14.85 2.83
N LYS A 257 -24.60 -15.19 3.48
CA LYS A 257 -23.96 -14.32 4.48
C LYS A 257 -23.45 -13.01 3.88
N ALA A 258 -22.93 -13.06 2.65
CA ALA A 258 -22.43 -11.89 1.94
C ALA A 258 -23.55 -11.02 1.32
N SER A 259 -24.79 -11.52 1.23
CA SER A 259 -25.93 -10.78 0.65
C SER A 259 -26.25 -9.45 1.35
N ARG A 260 -25.82 -9.28 2.60
CA ARG A 260 -25.95 -8.02 3.36
C ARG A 260 -24.97 -6.93 2.92
N LEU A 261 -23.90 -7.30 2.22
CA LEU A 261 -22.86 -6.36 1.79
C LEU A 261 -23.43 -5.52 0.64
N HIS A 262 -23.05 -4.24 0.62
CA HIS A 262 -23.34 -3.38 -0.52
C HIS A 262 -22.67 -3.93 -1.79
N GLU A 263 -21.44 -4.41 -1.65
CA GLU A 263 -20.68 -4.98 -2.75
C GLU A 263 -19.87 -6.20 -2.29
N PHE A 264 -19.99 -7.31 -3.04
CA PHE A 264 -19.22 -8.52 -2.82
C PHE A 264 -18.54 -8.93 -4.11
N VAL A 265 -17.23 -8.66 -4.21
CA VAL A 265 -16.45 -8.86 -5.43
C VAL A 265 -15.73 -10.21 -5.36
N THR A 266 -15.93 -11.04 -6.39
CA THR A 266 -15.38 -12.39 -6.45
C THR A 266 -14.88 -12.74 -7.85
N CYS A 267 -13.83 -13.56 -7.90
CA CYS A 267 -13.37 -14.22 -9.11
C CYS A 267 -12.63 -15.49 -8.73
N MET A 268 -13.09 -16.64 -9.20
CA MET A 268 -12.48 -17.96 -8.96
C MET A 268 -12.34 -18.79 -10.26
N LYS A 269 -12.29 -18.11 -11.41
CA LYS A 269 -12.36 -18.74 -12.75
C LYS A 269 -10.99 -19.28 -13.19
N ASP A 270 -10.97 -20.48 -13.75
CA ASP A 270 -9.75 -21.11 -14.30
C ASP A 270 -9.19 -20.36 -15.54
N SER A 271 -10.07 -19.65 -16.25
CA SER A 271 -9.71 -18.79 -17.38
C SER A 271 -9.09 -17.45 -16.95
N CYS A 272 -9.25 -17.05 -15.68
CA CYS A 272 -8.68 -15.79 -15.20
C CYS A 272 -7.18 -15.96 -14.91
N ILE A 273 -6.38 -15.07 -15.50
CA ILE A 273 -4.91 -15.06 -15.31
C ILE A 273 -4.57 -14.93 -13.83
N MET A 274 -5.18 -13.96 -13.13
CA MET A 274 -4.92 -13.72 -11.71
C MET A 274 -5.28 -14.90 -10.82
N CYS A 275 -6.43 -15.55 -11.04
CA CYS A 275 -6.80 -16.77 -10.32
C CYS A 275 -5.78 -17.90 -10.53
N ARG A 276 -5.26 -18.04 -11.75
CA ARG A 276 -4.23 -19.04 -12.07
C ARG A 276 -2.91 -18.73 -11.40
N CYS A 277 -2.48 -17.46 -11.41
CA CYS A 277 -1.30 -16.97 -10.72
C CYS A 277 -1.37 -17.28 -9.22
N THR A 278 -2.45 -16.88 -8.55
CA THR A 278 -2.61 -17.11 -7.11
C THR A 278 -2.60 -18.60 -6.76
N ARG A 279 -3.19 -19.47 -7.57
CA ARG A 279 -3.12 -20.93 -7.36
C ARG A 279 -1.71 -21.48 -7.56
N ASN A 280 -1.01 -21.06 -8.62
CA ASN A 280 0.34 -21.50 -8.92
C ASN A 280 1.35 -21.07 -7.85
N ASP A 281 1.09 -19.94 -7.19
CA ASP A 281 1.91 -19.48 -6.08
C ASP A 281 1.42 -19.96 -4.71
N GLU A 282 0.42 -20.84 -4.65
CA GLU A 282 -0.14 -21.36 -3.40
C GLU A 282 -0.65 -20.24 -2.47
N GLY A 283 -1.09 -19.13 -3.06
CA GLY A 283 -1.51 -17.91 -2.38
C GLY A 283 -0.40 -17.10 -1.68
N LEU A 284 0.87 -17.46 -1.93
CA LEU A 284 2.01 -16.61 -1.61
C LEU A 284 2.19 -15.59 -2.73
N MET A 285 2.12 -14.30 -2.46
CA MET A 285 2.24 -13.31 -3.52
C MET A 285 3.66 -13.26 -4.12
N ARG A 286 3.79 -13.63 -5.40
CA ARG A 286 5.05 -13.55 -6.16
C ARG A 286 4.96 -12.54 -7.29
N TRP A 287 4.57 -11.29 -6.97
CA TRP A 287 4.40 -10.20 -7.95
C TRP A 287 5.59 -9.98 -8.88
N TYR A 288 6.81 -10.26 -8.41
CA TYR A 288 8.03 -10.18 -9.22
C TYR A 288 8.05 -11.15 -10.43
N ARG A 289 7.14 -12.13 -10.49
CA ARG A 289 7.02 -13.09 -11.61
C ARG A 289 6.05 -12.65 -12.69
N TYR A 290 5.25 -11.61 -12.44
CA TYR A 290 4.14 -11.22 -13.32
C TYR A 290 4.34 -9.80 -13.87
N GLU A 291 3.42 -9.39 -14.75
CA GLU A 291 3.45 -8.10 -15.40
C GLU A 291 3.53 -6.95 -14.39
N GLU A 292 4.41 -5.99 -14.71
CA GLU A 292 4.64 -4.81 -13.88
C GLU A 292 3.35 -3.99 -13.76
N GLY A 293 2.95 -3.70 -12.51
CA GLY A 293 1.73 -2.93 -12.23
C GLY A 293 0.50 -3.76 -11.81
N LEU A 294 0.47 -5.09 -12.00
CA LEU A 294 -0.67 -5.92 -11.57
C LEU A 294 -0.96 -5.85 -10.06
N TRP A 295 0.07 -5.57 -9.26
CA TRP A 295 -0.03 -5.38 -7.81
C TRP A 295 -0.70 -4.06 -7.42
N LYS A 296 -0.72 -3.07 -8.32
CA LYS A 296 -1.43 -1.79 -8.14
C LYS A 296 -2.92 -1.90 -8.42
N ALA A 297 -3.34 -2.91 -9.18
CA ALA A 297 -4.73 -3.14 -9.49
C ALA A 297 -5.51 -3.71 -8.29
N ASP A 298 -6.76 -3.28 -8.17
CA ASP A 298 -7.76 -3.88 -7.31
C ASP A 298 -9.14 -3.65 -7.95
N GLU A 299 -10.06 -4.59 -7.75
CA GLU A 299 -11.44 -4.42 -8.20
C GLU A 299 -12.18 -3.36 -7.36
N VAL A 300 -11.69 -3.07 -6.15
CA VAL A 300 -12.15 -1.95 -5.32
C VAL A 300 -11.33 -0.70 -5.66
N SER A 301 -11.99 0.30 -6.24
CA SER A 301 -11.33 1.51 -6.76
C SER A 301 -10.45 2.24 -5.74
N SER A 302 -10.84 2.25 -4.45
CA SER A 302 -10.09 2.90 -3.38
C SER A 302 -8.71 2.26 -3.11
N PHE A 303 -8.48 1.01 -3.56
CA PHE A 303 -7.19 0.35 -3.48
C PHE A 303 -6.39 0.35 -4.79
N SER A 304 -6.98 0.80 -5.90
CA SER A 304 -6.26 0.97 -7.17
C SER A 304 -5.43 2.27 -7.19
N PHE A 305 -4.33 2.29 -7.96
CA PHE A 305 -3.45 3.46 -8.19
C PHE A 305 -2.49 3.24 -9.37
#